data_AF-A0A398BJD2-F1
#
_entry.id   AF-A0A398BJD2-F1
#
_cell.length_a   1.000
_cell.length_b   1.000
_cell.length_c   1.000
_cell.angle_alpha   90.00
_cell.angle_beta   90.00
_cell.angle_gamma   90.00
#
_symmetry.space_group_name_H-M   'P 1'
#
loop_
_entity.id
_entity.type
_entity.pdbx_description
1 polymer ?
#
loop_
_entity_poly.entity_id
_entity_poly.type
_entity_poly.pdbx_seq_one_letter_code
_entity_poly.pdbx_strand_id
1 'polypeptide(L)'
;MTIDSTGYTGIETNYVERGYRYAAQLRLKVTAPVTAVNVVIIPFDVWNQPMRPLSLTKIADFAEGSHTVDGQWNVFDENDALGVKNSFAYVDRVRMTTGIVIYADRDKILAQAKKISSKLEEQDIVPPAPKKE
;
A
#
# COMPACT_ATOMS: atom_id res chain seq x y z
N MET A 1 -0.24 -7.62 17.02
CA MET A 1 -0.37 -8.10 15.64
C MET A 1 0.66 -7.35 14.82
N THR A 2 1.69 -8.04 14.35
CA THR A 2 2.78 -7.43 13.58
C THR A 2 2.69 -7.97 12.18
N ILE A 3 2.16 -7.17 11.25
CA ILE A 3 2.28 -7.50 9.84
C ILE A 3 3.62 -6.93 9.39
N ASP A 4 4.58 -7.81 9.27
CA ASP A 4 5.90 -7.50 8.72
C ASP A 4 5.82 -7.62 7.19
N SER A 5 6.11 -6.54 6.48
CA SER A 5 6.16 -6.46 5.02
C SER A 5 7.55 -6.82 4.46
N THR A 6 8.22 -7.81 5.07
CA THR A 6 9.58 -8.31 4.75
C THR A 6 9.82 -8.70 3.29
N GLY A 7 8.78 -8.81 2.46
CA GLY A 7 8.89 -9.17 1.04
C GLY A 7 8.54 -8.06 0.05
N TYR A 8 8.35 -6.81 0.49
CA TYR A 8 8.03 -5.72 -0.43
C TYR A 8 9.29 -5.25 -1.18
N THR A 9 9.32 -5.46 -2.50
CA THR A 9 10.45 -5.08 -3.37
C THR A 9 10.26 -3.73 -4.06
N GLY A 10 9.11 -3.09 -3.87
CA GLY A 10 8.76 -1.83 -4.52
C GLY A 10 7.60 -1.97 -5.51
N ILE A 11 7.45 -0.94 -6.35
CA ILE A 11 6.46 -0.90 -7.42
C ILE A 11 7.17 -1.14 -8.75
N GLU A 12 6.62 -2.00 -9.58
CA GLU A 12 7.02 -2.20 -10.96
C GLU A 12 6.10 -1.40 -11.89
N THR A 13 6.68 -0.64 -12.81
CA THR A 13 5.92 0.01 -13.89
C THR A 13 5.95 -0.86 -15.14
N ASN A 14 4.78 -1.29 -15.59
CA ASN A 14 4.60 -2.10 -16.79
C ASN A 14 3.90 -1.28 -17.88
N TYR A 15 4.43 -1.32 -19.10
CA TYR A 15 3.72 -0.80 -20.28
C TYR A 15 2.80 -1.90 -20.83
N VAL A 16 1.50 -1.63 -20.87
CA VAL A 16 0.48 -2.49 -21.48
C VAL A 16 -0.12 -1.77 -22.69
N GLU A 17 -0.73 -2.50 -23.63
CA GLU A 17 -1.13 -2.04 -24.99
C GLU A 17 -1.79 -0.65 -25.10
N ARG A 18 -2.32 -0.07 -24.02
CA ARG A 18 -2.94 1.27 -23.99
C ARG A 18 -2.59 2.12 -22.75
N GLY A 19 -1.46 1.89 -22.09
CA GLY A 19 -1.01 2.75 -20.99
C GLY A 19 -0.05 2.07 -20.02
N TYR A 20 0.26 2.76 -18.92
CA TYR A 20 1.12 2.25 -17.87
C TYR A 20 0.31 1.65 -16.71
N ARG A 21 0.87 0.61 -16.08
CA ARG A 21 0.35 0.01 -14.86
C ARG A 21 1.42 -0.11 -13.82
N TYR A 22 1.10 0.28 -12.60
CA TYR A 22 1.85 -0.13 -11.43
C TYR A 22 1.44 -1.54 -11.04
N ALA A 23 2.43 -2.37 -10.70
CA ALA A 23 2.25 -3.66 -10.08
C ALA A 23 3.08 -3.72 -8.81
N ALA A 24 2.52 -4.31 -7.74
CA ALA A 24 3.26 -4.55 -6.51
C ALA A 24 2.88 -5.91 -5.95
N GLN A 25 3.85 -6.60 -5.39
CA GLN A 25 3.66 -7.83 -4.64
C GLN A 25 4.23 -7.65 -3.24
N LEU A 26 3.48 -8.07 -2.22
CA LEU A 26 3.86 -8.00 -0.83
C LEU A 26 3.66 -9.36 -0.18
N ARG A 27 4.61 -9.76 0.67
CA ARG A 27 4.41 -10.86 1.61
C ARG A 27 3.94 -10.29 2.93
N LEU A 28 2.78 -10.74 3.39
CA LEU A 28 2.20 -10.39 4.68
C LEU A 28 2.39 -11.57 5.64
N LYS A 29 3.00 -11.31 6.80
CA LYS A 29 2.97 -12.25 7.92
C LYS A 29 1.75 -11.97 8.79
N VAL A 30 0.82 -12.91 8.81
CA VAL A 30 -0.42 -12.86 9.57
C VAL A 30 -0.25 -13.68 10.85
N THR A 31 -0.43 -13.05 12.02
CA THR A 31 -0.26 -13.72 13.33
C THR A 31 -1.58 -14.19 13.95
N ALA A 32 -2.71 -13.96 13.28
CA ALA A 32 -4.05 -14.36 13.71
C ALA A 32 -4.99 -14.39 12.49
N PRO A 33 -6.00 -15.28 12.44
CA PRO A 33 -6.89 -15.37 11.28
C PRO A 33 -7.65 -14.07 10.95
N VAL A 34 -7.66 -13.68 9.67
CA VAL A 34 -8.29 -12.44 9.18
C VAL A 34 -9.08 -12.71 7.90
N THR A 35 -10.12 -11.90 7.64
CA THR A 35 -11.06 -12.07 6.52
C THR A 35 -10.92 -10.98 5.46
N ALA A 36 -10.21 -9.90 5.77
CA ALA A 36 -9.83 -8.88 4.81
C ALA A 36 -8.61 -8.10 5.29
N VAL A 37 -7.79 -7.66 4.34
CA VAL A 37 -6.65 -6.76 4.59
C VAL A 37 -6.66 -5.62 3.59
N ASN A 38 -6.36 -4.42 4.07
CA ASN A 38 -6.06 -3.27 3.23
C ASN A 38 -4.61 -2.85 3.45
N VAL A 39 -3.85 -2.82 2.36
CA VAL A 39 -2.48 -2.32 2.32
C VAL A 39 -2.48 -1.03 1.52
N VAL A 40 -1.78 -0.01 2.01
CA VAL A 40 -1.56 1.25 1.32
C VAL A 40 -0.10 1.33 0.92
N ILE A 41 0.12 1.78 -0.31
CA ILE A 41 1.44 2.00 -0.88
C ILE A 41 1.52 3.46 -1.29
N ILE A 42 2.56 4.15 -0.87
CA ILE A 42 2.84 5.55 -1.17
C ILE A 42 4.05 5.57 -2.09
N PRO A 43 3.88 5.82 -3.40
CA PRO A 43 5.00 6.04 -4.29
C PRO A 43 5.63 7.41 -4.01
N PHE A 44 6.93 7.51 -4.24
CA PHE A 44 7.69 8.75 -4.16
C PHE A 44 8.40 9.00 -5.47
N ASP A 45 8.39 10.25 -5.91
CA ASP A 45 9.10 10.68 -7.09
C ASP A 45 10.63 10.77 -6.87
N VAL A 46 11.37 11.17 -7.90
CA VAL A 46 12.82 11.32 -7.84
C VAL A 46 13.32 12.38 -6.83
N TRP A 47 12.44 13.27 -6.37
CA TRP A 47 12.68 14.32 -5.37
C TRP A 47 12.06 14.00 -4.01
N ASN A 48 11.66 12.73 -3.78
CA ASN A 48 10.98 12.27 -2.57
C ASN A 48 9.67 13.03 -2.27
N GLN A 49 8.99 13.58 -3.27
CA GLN A 49 7.62 14.06 -3.08
C GLN A 49 6.66 12.87 -3.14
N PRO A 50 5.67 12.79 -2.22
CA PRO A 50 4.66 11.76 -2.28
C PRO A 50 3.83 11.91 -3.56
N MET A 51 3.63 10.80 -4.23
CA MET A 51 2.67 10.67 -5.31
C MET A 51 1.34 10.15 -4.76
N ARG A 52 0.34 10.00 -5.62
CA ARG A 52 -0.98 9.49 -5.22
C ARG A 52 -0.87 8.11 -4.54
N PRO A 53 -1.39 7.94 -3.31
CA PRO A 53 -1.39 6.65 -2.64
C PRO A 53 -2.22 5.61 -3.39
N LEU A 54 -1.70 4.38 -3.41
CA LEU A 54 -2.32 3.21 -3.99
C LEU A 54 -2.90 2.35 -2.86
N SER A 55 -4.11 1.85 -3.05
CA SER A 55 -4.73 0.95 -2.07
C SER A 55 -4.92 -0.43 -2.67
N LEU A 56 -4.45 -1.44 -1.94
CA LEU A 56 -4.63 -2.86 -2.20
C LEU A 56 -5.60 -3.42 -1.16
N THR A 57 -6.83 -3.72 -1.55
CA THR A 57 -7.79 -4.42 -0.69
C THR A 57 -7.91 -5.87 -1.14
N LYS A 58 -7.66 -6.81 -0.22
CA LYS A 58 -7.88 -8.22 -0.45
C LYS A 58 -8.92 -8.73 0.56
N ILE A 59 -10.05 -9.21 0.03
CA ILE A 59 -11.13 -9.82 0.80
C ILE A 59 -11.00 -11.33 0.59
N ALA A 60 -10.41 -12.01 1.57
CA ALA A 60 -10.14 -13.43 1.57
C ALA A 60 -9.83 -13.88 3.00
N ASP A 61 -10.07 -15.15 3.28
CA ASP A 61 -9.69 -15.74 4.56
C ASP A 61 -8.19 -16.05 4.55
N PHE A 62 -7.45 -15.42 5.46
CA PHE A 62 -6.05 -15.66 5.69
C PHE A 62 -5.88 -16.38 7.02
N ALA A 63 -5.34 -17.60 6.97
CA ALA A 63 -4.90 -18.30 8.16
C ALA A 63 -3.65 -17.63 8.78
N GLU A 64 -3.26 -18.04 9.98
CA GLU A 64 -1.96 -17.67 10.52
C GLU A 64 -0.83 -18.17 9.59
N GLY A 65 0.17 -17.32 9.31
CA GLY A 65 1.28 -17.67 8.42
C GLY A 65 1.68 -16.55 7.46
N SER A 66 2.48 -16.91 6.45
CA SER A 66 2.89 -15.98 5.40
C SER A 66 1.98 -16.09 4.19
N HIS A 67 1.49 -14.95 3.70
CA HIS A 67 0.61 -14.86 2.54
C HIS A 67 1.15 -13.86 1.55
N THR A 68 0.98 -14.12 0.27
CA THR A 68 1.31 -13.17 -0.79
C THR A 68 0.05 -12.42 -1.19
N VAL A 69 0.15 -11.10 -1.28
CA VAL A 69 -0.87 -10.24 -1.87
C VAL A 69 -0.24 -9.42 -2.99
N ASP A 70 -1.00 -9.22 -4.05
CA ASP A 70 -0.57 -8.49 -5.23
C ASP A 70 -1.66 -7.50 -5.66
N GLY A 71 -1.22 -6.39 -6.26
CA GLY A 71 -2.09 -5.35 -6.76
C GLY A 71 -1.62 -4.78 -8.08
N GLN A 72 -2.57 -4.31 -8.88
CA GLN A 72 -2.31 -3.60 -10.13
C GLN A 72 -3.14 -2.32 -10.17
N TRP A 73 -2.53 -1.22 -10.59
CA TRP A 73 -3.18 0.09 -10.70
C TRP A 73 -2.86 0.70 -12.05
N ASN A 74 -3.89 1.21 -12.75
CA ASN A 74 -3.66 1.98 -13.96
C ASN A 74 -3.04 3.32 -13.60
N VAL A 75 -2.03 3.72 -14.36
CA VAL A 75 -1.40 5.04 -14.26
C VAL A 75 -2.01 5.92 -15.35
N PHE A 76 -2.56 7.06 -14.95
CA PHE A 76 -3.30 7.95 -15.85
C PHE A 76 -2.42 9.02 -16.51
N ASP A 77 -1.19 9.21 -16.02
CA ASP A 77 -0.19 10.14 -16.56
C ASP A 77 1.13 9.40 -16.81
N GLU A 78 1.72 9.58 -17.98
CA GLU A 78 3.01 8.96 -18.32
C GLU A 78 4.16 9.52 -17.47
N ASN A 79 4.06 10.77 -17.02
CA ASN A 79 5.06 11.36 -16.12
C ASN A 79 5.06 10.68 -14.76
N ASP A 80 3.87 10.31 -14.26
CA ASP A 80 3.76 9.54 -13.03
C ASP A 80 4.45 8.19 -13.22
N ALA A 81 4.17 7.49 -14.33
CA ALA A 81 4.66 6.14 -14.58
C ALA A 81 6.19 6.03 -14.54
N LEU A 82 6.89 7.05 -15.03
CA LEU A 82 8.35 7.13 -15.09
C LEU A 82 8.98 7.82 -13.88
N GLY A 83 8.17 8.49 -13.05
CA GLY A 83 8.63 9.30 -11.92
C GLY A 83 8.91 8.51 -10.64
N VAL A 84 8.32 7.32 -10.48
CA VAL A 84 8.44 6.52 -9.25
C VAL A 84 9.88 6.04 -9.05
N LYS A 85 10.50 6.47 -7.95
CA LYS A 85 11.86 6.07 -7.56
C LYS A 85 11.88 5.19 -6.33
N ASN A 86 11.00 5.47 -5.38
CA ASN A 86 10.89 4.72 -4.15
C ASN A 86 9.42 4.59 -3.77
N SER A 87 9.13 3.71 -2.81
CA SER A 87 7.78 3.55 -2.30
C SER A 87 7.79 3.06 -0.87
N PHE A 88 6.75 3.42 -0.13
CA PHE A 88 6.55 2.98 1.25
C PHE A 88 5.21 2.26 1.33
N ALA A 89 5.20 1.04 1.87
CA ALA A 89 3.99 0.25 2.03
C ALA A 89 3.70 -0.03 3.50
N TYR A 90 2.44 0.04 3.89
CA TYR A 90 1.97 -0.30 5.23
C TYR A 90 0.57 -0.89 5.21
N VAL A 91 0.19 -1.63 6.25
CA VAL A 91 -1.17 -2.14 6.40
C VAL A 91 -2.03 -1.08 7.07
N ASP A 92 -3.08 -0.61 6.39
CA ASP A 92 -3.99 0.43 6.92
C ASP A 92 -5.01 -0.16 7.88
N ARG A 93 -5.62 -1.28 7.50
CA ARG A 93 -6.63 -1.96 8.32
C ARG A 93 -6.76 -3.42 8.00
N VAL A 94 -7.26 -4.16 8.98
CA VAL A 94 -7.48 -5.60 8.88
C VAL A 94 -8.80 -5.95 9.55
N ARG A 95 -9.59 -6.82 8.92
CA ARG A 95 -10.81 -7.37 9.49
C ARG A 95 -10.55 -8.77 10.02
N MET A 96 -10.75 -8.97 11.31
CA MET A 96 -10.62 -10.27 11.98
C MET A 96 -11.82 -11.16 11.64
N THR A 97 -11.68 -12.48 11.83
CA THR A 97 -12.80 -13.44 11.71
C THR A 97 -13.91 -13.17 12.73
N THR A 98 -13.59 -12.54 13.86
CA THR A 98 -14.56 -12.11 14.89
C THR A 98 -15.40 -10.90 14.48
N GLY A 99 -15.12 -10.30 13.32
CA GLY A 99 -15.78 -9.08 12.85
C GLY A 99 -15.14 -7.78 13.35
N ILE A 100 -14.17 -7.84 14.27
CA ILE A 100 -13.39 -6.69 14.74
C ILE A 100 -12.52 -6.16 13.60
N VAL A 101 -12.50 -4.84 13.41
CA VAL A 101 -11.58 -4.16 12.49
C VAL A 101 -10.48 -3.46 13.29
N ILE A 102 -9.24 -3.78 12.96
CA ILE A 102 -8.06 -3.15 13.55
C ILE A 102 -7.49 -2.18 12.53
N TYR A 103 -7.25 -0.95 12.96
CA TYR A 103 -6.62 0.09 12.16
C TYR A 103 -5.16 0.26 12.60
N ALA A 104 -4.31 0.63 11.66
CA ALA A 104 -2.95 0.99 11.99
C ALA A 104 -2.85 2.36 12.66
N ASP A 105 -1.83 2.50 13.50
CA ASP A 105 -1.49 3.73 14.20
C ASP A 105 -0.86 4.72 13.21
N ARG A 106 -1.65 5.70 12.79
CA ARG A 106 -1.27 6.66 11.75
C ARG A 106 -0.12 7.56 12.15
N ASP A 107 -0.02 7.93 13.43
CA ASP A 107 1.08 8.78 13.93
C ASP A 107 2.41 8.07 13.77
N LYS A 108 2.45 6.76 14.05
CA LYS A 108 3.65 5.93 13.84
C LYS A 108 3.97 5.76 12.37
N ILE A 109 2.96 5.57 11.53
CA ILE A 109 3.15 5.48 10.07
C ILE A 109 3.75 6.77 9.53
N LEU A 110 3.16 7.92 9.88
CA LEU A 110 3.64 9.23 9.46
C LEU A 110 5.07 9.47 9.95
N ALA A 111 5.40 9.11 11.19
CA ALA A 111 6.74 9.24 11.72
C ALA A 111 7.78 8.40 10.95
N GLN A 112 7.42 7.20 10.48
CA GLN A 112 8.30 6.38 9.64
C GLN A 112 8.40 6.95 8.22
N ALA A 113 7.28 7.36 7.63
CA ALA A 113 7.25 7.93 6.28
C ALA A 113 8.06 9.24 6.22
N LYS A 114 8.03 10.06 7.27
CA LYS A 114 8.83 11.28 7.40
C LYS A 114 10.34 11.07 7.38
N LYS A 115 10.83 9.84 7.62
CA LYS A 115 12.25 9.50 7.43
C LYS A 115 12.66 9.48 5.96
N ILE A 116 11.70 9.27 5.05
CA ILE A 116 11.90 9.30 3.60
C ILE A 116 11.73 10.73 3.10
N SER A 117 10.66 11.40 3.52
CA SER A 117 10.35 12.77 3.12
C SER A 117 9.80 13.59 4.29
N SER A 118 10.58 14.56 4.76
CA SER A 118 10.23 15.37 5.94
C SER A 118 8.98 16.24 5.76
N LYS A 119 8.56 16.46 4.51
CA LYS A 119 7.40 17.30 4.13
C LYS A 119 6.06 16.56 4.14
N LEU A 120 6.05 15.25 4.41
CA LEU A 120 4.82 14.46 4.42
C LEU A 120 3.82 14.95 5.47
N GLU A 121 2.57 15.07 5.04
CA GLU A 121 1.41 15.36 5.87
C GLU A 121 0.50 14.13 6.01
N GLU A 122 -0.45 14.17 6.94
CA GLU A 122 -1.37 13.04 7.16
C GLU A 122 -2.19 12.70 5.90
N GLN A 123 -2.57 13.72 5.12
CA GLN A 123 -3.33 13.53 3.88
C GLN A 123 -2.56 12.75 2.80
N ASP A 124 -1.22 12.77 2.83
CA ASP A 124 -0.38 12.10 1.85
C ASP A 124 -0.23 10.60 2.13
N ILE A 125 -0.51 10.18 3.38
CA ILE A 125 -0.49 8.77 3.75
C ILE A 125 -1.89 8.15 3.63
N VAL A 126 -2.94 8.94 3.59
CA VAL A 126 -4.32 8.43 3.52
C VAL A 126 -4.73 8.18 2.07
N PRO A 127 -5.14 6.95 1.70
CA PRO A 127 -5.66 6.72 0.36
C PRO A 127 -6.96 7.52 0.15
N PRO A 128 -7.15 8.13 -1.04
CA PRO A 128 -8.37 8.88 -1.33
C PRO A 128 -9.58 7.96 -1.15
N ALA A 129 -10.66 8.48 -0.57
CA ALA A 129 -11.89 7.72 -0.39
C ALA A 129 -12.30 7.07 -1.72
N PRO A 130 -12.71 5.79 -1.73
CA PRO A 130 -13.20 5.17 -2.95
C PRO A 130 -14.35 6.04 -3.48
N LYS A 131 -14.23 6.49 -4.73
CA LYS A 131 -15.36 7.15 -5.41
C LYS A 131 -16.49 6.13 -5.40
N LYS A 132 -17.62 6.46 -4.77
CA LYS A 132 -18.85 5.70 -4.94
C LYS A 132 -19.26 5.89 -6.40
N GLU A 133 -19.18 4.82 -7.20
CA GLU A 133 -19.93 4.73 -8.46
C GLU A 133 -21.43 4.61 -8.16
#